data_AF-A0A258K8N0-F1
#
_entry.id   AF-A0A258K8N0-F1
#
_cell.length_a   1.000
_cell.length_b   1.000
_cell.length_c   1.000
_cell.angle_alpha   90.00
_cell.angle_beta   90.00
_cell.angle_gamma   90.00
#
_symmetry.space_group_name_H-M   'P 1'
#
loop_
_entity.id
_entity.type
_entity.pdbx_description
1 polymer ?
#
loop_
_entity_poly.entity_id
_entity_poly.type
_entity_poly.pdbx_seq_one_letter_code
_entity_poly.pdbx_strand_id
1 'polypeptide(L)'
;LASLYHTATRGGDVWANATIWVLGDILGVLIVTPCLLVLVKAKTYLAERGLTREGLLVLLGLLVVTAAVFAQNRYPLMFLVPPMMLLVASRLEVLGGVIGAVLVAAIGVLFTMAGRGPIYLIDGTGTEQSIVLQAFLAVSIFVSLPVAAFQRQRRYILDRMTQASEAVARSEARYRLLTENALDVIVHSDLKGRVNYISPSVLAVLGYALEELTGERPVEFVHPDYVDAVMAISRAQVNGQSDRFPDRIEYLAYRKDGALIWLESRPTLAMDPVSGEKIGLTDVVRDITARKVLEQELREARATAEAAAAAKGEFLANMSHELRTPLTAVIGFANLVDDQPELAADTRRHVARIVDGGR
;
A
#
# COMPACT_ATOMS: atom_id res chain seq x y z
N LEU A 1 -62.61 -3.58 9.65
CA LEU A 1 -63.76 -3.30 8.75
C LEU A 1 -65.06 -3.95 9.23
N ALA A 2 -65.12 -5.28 9.45
CA ALA A 2 -66.34 -5.94 9.95
C ALA A 2 -66.79 -5.45 11.35
N SER A 3 -65.86 -5.17 12.27
CA SER A 3 -66.18 -4.62 13.61
C SER A 3 -66.75 -3.20 13.56
N LEU A 4 -66.26 -2.37 12.64
CA LEU A 4 -66.72 -0.99 12.43
C LEU A 4 -68.14 -0.96 11.87
N TYR A 5 -68.42 -1.81 10.88
CA TYR A 5 -69.77 -1.99 10.34
C TYR A 5 -70.77 -2.44 11.42
N HIS A 6 -70.38 -3.40 12.25
CA HIS A 6 -71.20 -3.88 13.37
C HIS A 6 -71.42 -2.83 14.48
N THR A 7 -70.48 -1.90 14.67
CA THR A 7 -70.61 -0.81 15.66
C THR A 7 -71.52 0.30 15.14
N ALA A 8 -71.40 0.63 13.85
CA ALA A 8 -72.26 1.59 13.17
C ALA A 8 -73.74 1.13 13.14
N THR A 9 -74.00 -0.17 12.94
CA THR A 9 -75.37 -0.71 12.90
C THR A 9 -76.04 -0.82 14.28
N ARG A 10 -75.28 -0.76 15.38
CA ARG A 10 -75.81 -0.78 16.76
C ARG A 10 -75.83 0.60 17.44
N GLY A 11 -75.53 1.67 16.70
CA GLY A 11 -75.51 3.05 17.24
C GLY A 11 -74.36 3.32 18.22
N GLY A 12 -73.29 2.51 18.19
CA GLY A 12 -72.11 2.74 19.00
C GLY A 12 -71.19 3.83 18.42
N ASP A 13 -70.25 4.29 19.23
CA ASP A 13 -69.26 5.28 18.78
C ASP A 13 -68.27 4.65 17.77
N VAL A 14 -68.55 4.88 16.49
CA VAL A 14 -67.75 4.39 15.36
C VAL A 14 -66.34 4.97 15.39
N TRP A 15 -66.18 6.21 15.85
CA TRP A 15 -64.88 6.89 15.90
C TRP A 15 -63.99 6.31 17.00
N ALA A 16 -64.56 6.03 18.18
CA ALA A 16 -63.83 5.35 19.25
C ALA A 16 -63.36 3.94 18.83
N ASN A 17 -64.19 3.17 18.12
CA ASN A 17 -63.78 1.84 17.67
C ASN A 17 -62.75 1.91 16.51
N ALA A 18 -62.87 2.91 15.62
CA ALA A 18 -61.91 3.12 14.55
C ALA A 18 -60.53 3.48 15.09
N THR A 19 -60.46 4.35 16.10
CA THR A 19 -59.19 4.77 16.72
C THR A 19 -58.50 3.60 17.43
N ILE A 20 -59.22 2.79 18.20
CA ILE A 20 -58.70 1.57 18.84
C ILE A 20 -58.13 0.59 17.81
N TRP A 21 -58.87 0.36 16.72
CA TRP A 21 -58.43 -0.54 15.65
C TRP A 21 -57.16 -0.04 14.95
N VAL A 22 -57.12 1.24 14.58
CA VAL A 22 -55.96 1.86 13.94
C VAL A 22 -54.73 1.86 14.85
N LEU A 23 -54.90 2.16 16.15
CA LEU A 23 -53.81 2.16 17.13
C LEU A 23 -53.17 0.77 17.27
N GLY A 24 -53.98 -0.29 17.36
CA GLY A 24 -53.46 -1.65 17.47
C GLY A 24 -52.67 -2.08 16.24
N ASP A 25 -53.14 -1.71 15.03
CA ASP A 25 -52.45 -2.06 13.78
C ASP A 25 -51.10 -1.33 13.65
N ILE A 26 -51.08 -0.02 13.92
CA ILE A 26 -49.85 0.79 13.90
C ILE A 26 -48.81 0.24 14.88
N LEU A 27 -49.22 -0.06 16.11
CA LEU A 27 -48.31 -0.61 17.13
C LEU A 27 -47.81 -2.01 16.76
N GLY A 28 -48.66 -2.86 16.20
CA GLY A 28 -48.26 -4.16 15.67
C GLY A 28 -47.20 -4.05 14.57
N VAL A 29 -47.39 -3.15 13.61
CA VAL A 29 -46.42 -2.89 12.53
C VAL A 29 -45.08 -2.37 13.09
N LEU A 30 -45.11 -1.47 14.09
CA LEU A 30 -43.91 -0.93 14.73
C LEU A 30 -43.10 -1.99 15.51
N ILE A 31 -43.75 -3.02 16.04
CA ILE A 31 -43.09 -4.12 16.75
C ILE A 31 -42.52 -5.14 15.75
N VAL A 32 -43.37 -5.61 14.82
CA VAL A 32 -43.08 -6.78 13.99
C VAL A 32 -42.11 -6.46 12.86
N THR A 33 -42.30 -5.33 12.16
CA THR A 33 -41.52 -4.98 10.96
C THR A 33 -40.01 -4.90 11.23
N PRO A 34 -39.52 -4.14 12.22
CA PRO A 34 -38.08 -4.03 12.44
C PRO A 34 -37.48 -5.36 12.94
N CYS A 35 -38.21 -6.13 13.75
CA CYS A 35 -37.77 -7.45 14.19
C CYS A 35 -37.64 -8.43 13.00
N LEU A 36 -38.62 -8.42 12.09
CA LEU A 36 -38.64 -9.29 10.92
C LEU A 36 -37.51 -8.95 9.93
N LEU A 37 -37.28 -7.65 9.66
CA LEU A 37 -36.17 -7.19 8.81
C LEU A 37 -34.80 -7.67 9.33
N VAL A 38 -34.62 -7.67 10.65
CA VAL A 38 -33.40 -8.16 11.29
C VAL A 38 -33.32 -9.69 11.23
N LEU A 39 -34.42 -10.40 11.47
CA LEU A 39 -34.47 -11.87 11.44
C LEU A 39 -34.11 -12.43 10.06
N VAL A 40 -34.55 -11.78 8.98
CA VAL A 40 -34.16 -12.16 7.60
C VAL A 40 -32.63 -12.11 7.42
N LYS A 41 -31.94 -11.21 8.12
CA LYS A 41 -30.49 -11.07 8.10
C LYS A 41 -29.79 -11.72 9.30
N ALA A 42 -30.48 -12.54 10.09
CA ALA A 42 -29.95 -13.11 11.33
C ALA A 42 -28.67 -13.94 11.10
N LYS A 43 -28.59 -14.68 10.00
CA LYS A 43 -27.40 -15.46 9.64
C LYS A 43 -26.18 -14.56 9.42
N THR A 44 -26.35 -13.43 8.75
CA THR A 44 -25.28 -12.43 8.54
C THR A 44 -24.83 -11.84 9.87
N TYR A 45 -25.77 -11.49 10.74
CA TYR A 45 -25.43 -10.93 12.05
C TYR A 45 -24.73 -11.94 12.97
N LEU A 46 -25.14 -13.21 12.95
CA LEU A 46 -24.50 -14.28 13.72
C LEU A 46 -23.08 -14.57 13.23
N ALA A 47 -22.83 -14.42 11.93
CA ALA A 47 -21.50 -14.57 11.35
C ALA A 47 -20.57 -13.41 11.73
N GLU A 48 -21.09 -12.17 11.79
CA GLU A 48 -20.33 -10.99 12.22
C GLU A 48 -20.03 -11.01 13.72
N ARG A 49 -20.99 -11.44 14.55
CA ARG A 49 -20.85 -11.50 16.00
C ARG A 49 -21.67 -12.65 16.59
N GLY A 50 -20.98 -13.72 16.98
CA GLY A 50 -21.60 -14.84 17.67
C GLY A 50 -22.10 -14.48 19.08
N LEU A 51 -22.93 -15.35 19.67
CA LEU A 51 -23.37 -15.19 21.06
C LEU A 51 -22.17 -15.37 22.01
N THR A 52 -21.76 -14.28 22.64
CA THR A 52 -20.72 -14.30 23.68
C THR A 52 -21.30 -14.75 25.02
N ARG A 53 -20.45 -15.28 25.91
CA ARG A 53 -20.86 -15.66 27.28
C ARG A 53 -21.48 -14.47 28.03
N GLU A 54 -20.89 -13.28 27.90
CA GLU A 54 -21.44 -12.05 28.46
C GLU A 54 -22.83 -11.75 27.90
N GLY A 55 -23.02 -11.85 26.58
CA GLY A 55 -24.32 -11.62 25.96
C GLY A 55 -25.40 -12.57 26.47
N LEU A 56 -25.05 -13.84 26.67
CA LEU A 56 -25.97 -14.84 27.22
C LEU A 56 -26.34 -14.56 28.67
N LEU A 57 -25.40 -14.07 29.49
CA LEU A 57 -25.67 -13.62 30.87
C LEU A 57 -26.62 -12.42 30.91
N VAL A 58 -26.43 -11.43 30.03
CA VAL A 58 -27.32 -10.25 29.99
C VAL A 58 -28.71 -10.63 29.47
N LEU A 59 -28.83 -11.58 28.53
CA LEU A 59 -30.11 -12.15 28.10
C LEU A 59 -30.82 -12.91 29.23
N LEU A 60 -30.09 -13.70 30.02
CA LEU A 60 -30.64 -14.36 31.21
C LEU A 60 -31.11 -13.33 32.24
N GLY A 61 -30.33 -12.26 32.45
CA GLY A 61 -30.73 -11.15 33.31
C GLY A 61 -32.03 -10.50 32.85
N LEU A 62 -32.17 -10.24 31.55
CA LEU A 62 -33.41 -9.73 30.96
C LEU A 62 -34.57 -10.70 31.19
N LEU A 63 -34.37 -12.01 31.00
CA LEU A 63 -35.39 -13.03 31.26
C LEU A 63 -35.90 -12.95 32.70
N VAL A 64 -34.98 -12.94 33.66
CA VAL A 64 -35.30 -12.92 35.09
C VAL A 64 -36.04 -11.62 35.46
N VAL A 65 -35.53 -10.47 35.02
CA VAL A 65 -36.15 -9.17 35.32
C VAL A 65 -37.55 -9.08 34.71
N THR A 66 -37.71 -9.48 33.45
CA THR A 66 -39.01 -9.44 32.76
C THR A 66 -40.01 -10.37 33.44
N ALA A 67 -39.62 -11.60 33.76
CA ALA A 67 -40.47 -12.53 34.47
C ALA A 67 -40.86 -12.00 35.86
N ALA A 68 -39.92 -11.41 36.61
CA ALA A 68 -40.21 -10.83 37.92
C ALA A 68 -41.18 -9.64 37.82
N VAL A 69 -41.01 -8.75 36.84
CA VAL A 69 -41.90 -7.61 36.58
C VAL A 69 -43.33 -8.08 36.28
N PHE A 70 -43.49 -9.11 35.45
CA PHE A 70 -44.80 -9.61 35.04
C PHE A 70 -45.43 -10.63 36.01
N ALA A 71 -44.66 -11.23 36.92
CA ALA A 71 -45.19 -12.16 37.91
C ALA A 71 -45.90 -11.49 39.10
N GLN A 72 -45.68 -10.19 39.31
CA GLN A 72 -46.31 -9.45 40.41
C GLN A 72 -47.58 -8.71 39.96
N ASN A 73 -48.54 -8.59 40.88
CA ASN A 73 -49.83 -7.93 40.67
C ASN A 73 -50.02 -6.71 41.59
N ARG A 74 -48.93 -6.07 42.03
CA ARG A 74 -49.01 -4.97 43.01
C ARG A 74 -48.41 -3.67 42.52
N TYR A 75 -47.28 -3.72 41.83
CA TYR A 75 -46.57 -2.53 41.38
C TYR A 75 -46.36 -2.55 39.85
N PRO A 76 -46.65 -1.47 39.12
CA PRO A 76 -46.44 -1.41 37.67
C PRO A 76 -44.96 -1.14 37.30
N LEU A 77 -44.06 -2.10 37.57
CA LEU A 77 -42.61 -1.94 37.37
C LEU A 77 -42.12 -2.13 35.91
N MET A 78 -42.96 -1.83 34.91
CA MET A 78 -42.63 -2.00 33.49
C MET A 78 -41.40 -1.21 33.04
N PHE A 79 -41.10 -0.09 33.72
CA PHE A 79 -39.93 0.75 33.44
C PHE A 79 -38.57 0.06 33.66
N LEU A 80 -38.54 -1.10 34.33
CA LEU A 80 -37.30 -1.89 34.52
C LEU A 80 -36.86 -2.66 33.26
N VAL A 81 -37.77 -2.91 32.33
CA VAL A 81 -37.50 -3.72 31.13
C VAL A 81 -36.73 -2.95 30.05
N PRO A 82 -37.05 -1.69 29.68
CA PRO A 82 -36.30 -0.95 28.66
C PRO A 82 -34.79 -0.78 28.95
N PRO A 83 -34.34 -0.50 30.19
CA PRO A 83 -32.92 -0.48 30.52
C PRO A 83 -32.24 -1.84 30.30
N MET A 84 -32.92 -2.95 30.64
CA MET A 84 -32.41 -4.30 30.39
C MET A 84 -32.35 -4.60 28.88
N MET A 85 -33.35 -4.16 28.11
CA MET A 85 -33.31 -4.23 26.65
C MET A 85 -32.12 -3.50 26.06
N LEU A 86 -31.83 -2.30 26.57
CA LEU A 86 -30.69 -1.50 26.14
C LEU A 86 -29.35 -2.15 26.53
N LEU A 87 -29.26 -2.77 27.70
CA LEU A 87 -28.09 -3.55 28.11
C LEU A 87 -27.86 -4.75 27.19
N VAL A 88 -28.90 -5.52 26.88
CA VAL A 88 -28.80 -6.63 25.91
C VAL A 88 -28.38 -6.11 24.53
N ALA A 89 -29.03 -5.06 24.04
CA ALA A 89 -28.69 -4.40 22.78
C ALA A 89 -27.24 -3.88 22.76
N SER A 90 -26.69 -3.42 23.89
CA SER A 90 -25.29 -2.96 23.96
C SER A 90 -24.28 -4.11 23.84
N ARG A 91 -24.63 -5.29 24.35
CA ARG A 91 -23.72 -6.45 24.38
C ARG A 91 -23.84 -7.34 23.15
N LEU A 92 -25.05 -7.48 22.61
CA LEU A 92 -25.38 -8.35 21.48
C LEU A 92 -25.86 -7.60 20.23
N GLU A 93 -25.80 -6.27 20.24
CA GLU A 93 -26.23 -5.40 19.12
C GLU A 93 -27.66 -5.72 18.67
N VAL A 94 -27.86 -5.75 17.36
CA VAL A 94 -29.16 -5.82 16.70
C VAL A 94 -29.82 -7.18 16.95
N LEU A 95 -29.04 -8.26 17.02
CA LEU A 95 -29.50 -9.59 17.41
C LEU A 95 -30.02 -9.59 18.85
N GLY A 96 -29.28 -8.98 19.76
CA GLY A 96 -29.68 -8.83 21.16
C GLY A 96 -31.02 -8.11 21.30
N GLY A 97 -31.16 -6.98 20.62
CA GLY A 97 -32.40 -6.20 20.63
C GLY A 97 -33.60 -7.01 20.15
N VAL A 98 -33.46 -7.81 19.09
CA VAL A 98 -34.58 -8.65 18.58
C VAL A 98 -34.87 -9.86 19.45
N ILE A 99 -33.85 -10.61 19.87
CA ILE A 99 -34.05 -11.76 20.78
C ILE A 99 -34.71 -11.28 22.06
N GLY A 100 -34.23 -10.15 22.58
CA GLY A 100 -34.82 -9.50 23.73
C GLY A 100 -36.26 -9.06 23.50
N ALA A 101 -36.56 -8.42 22.38
CA ALA A 101 -37.91 -8.00 22.02
C ALA A 101 -38.89 -9.18 21.96
N VAL A 102 -38.49 -10.28 21.31
CA VAL A 102 -39.28 -11.52 21.22
C VAL A 102 -39.50 -12.12 22.61
N LEU A 103 -38.47 -12.14 23.45
CA LEU A 103 -38.54 -12.66 24.81
C LEU A 103 -39.51 -11.84 25.67
N VAL A 104 -39.40 -10.50 25.63
CA VAL A 104 -40.26 -9.60 26.40
C VAL A 104 -41.71 -9.70 25.91
N ALA A 105 -41.92 -9.78 24.59
CA ALA A 105 -43.24 -10.00 24.01
C ALA A 105 -43.87 -11.32 24.47
N ALA A 106 -43.11 -12.42 24.41
CA ALA A 106 -43.59 -13.74 24.82
C ALA A 106 -44.01 -13.77 26.29
N ILE A 107 -43.17 -13.23 27.19
CA ILE A 107 -43.48 -13.17 28.63
C ILE A 107 -44.67 -12.23 28.88
N GLY A 108 -44.66 -11.05 28.28
CA GLY A 108 -45.72 -10.07 28.47
C GLY A 108 -47.09 -10.60 28.05
N VAL A 109 -47.17 -11.24 26.88
CA VAL A 109 -48.41 -11.86 26.38
C VAL A 109 -48.86 -13.00 27.30
N LEU A 110 -47.94 -13.91 27.67
CA LEU A 110 -48.27 -15.07 28.50
C LEU A 110 -48.87 -14.68 29.86
N PHE A 111 -48.24 -13.73 30.56
CA PHE A 111 -48.70 -13.29 31.86
C PHE A 111 -49.99 -12.47 31.79
N THR A 112 -50.12 -11.61 30.77
CA THR A 112 -51.34 -10.83 30.55
C THR A 112 -52.54 -11.75 30.29
N MET A 113 -52.37 -12.78 29.45
CA MET A 113 -53.42 -13.79 29.20
C MET A 113 -53.77 -14.62 30.43
N ALA A 114 -52.80 -14.84 31.33
CA ALA A 114 -53.02 -15.52 32.60
C ALA A 114 -53.68 -14.63 33.69
N GLY A 115 -54.08 -13.40 33.36
CA GLY A 115 -54.66 -12.45 34.31
C GLY A 115 -53.66 -11.97 35.37
N ARG A 116 -52.37 -11.87 35.00
CA ARG A 116 -51.28 -11.45 35.89
C ARG A 116 -50.46 -10.34 35.27
N GLY A 117 -49.69 -9.69 36.13
CA GLY A 117 -48.73 -8.68 35.73
C GLY A 117 -49.28 -7.27 35.67
N PRO A 118 -48.41 -6.31 35.38
CA PRO A 118 -48.70 -4.89 35.51
C PRO A 118 -49.73 -4.37 34.51
N ILE A 119 -49.90 -5.04 33.36
CA ILE A 119 -50.89 -4.68 32.34
C ILE A 119 -52.32 -5.02 32.79
N TYR A 120 -52.49 -6.11 33.56
CA TYR A 120 -53.80 -6.50 34.08
C TYR A 120 -54.30 -5.57 35.19
N LEU A 121 -53.39 -4.82 35.84
CA LEU A 121 -53.74 -3.82 36.86
C LEU A 121 -54.40 -2.57 36.30
N ILE A 122 -54.44 -2.42 34.97
CA ILE A 122 -55.07 -1.29 34.30
C ILE A 122 -56.56 -1.59 34.18
N ASP A 123 -57.38 -0.76 34.83
CA ASP A 123 -58.84 -0.80 34.72
C ASP A 123 -59.24 -0.55 33.27
N GLY A 124 -59.65 -1.62 32.58
CA GLY A 124 -59.98 -1.55 31.16
C GLY A 124 -60.43 -2.89 30.58
N THR A 125 -60.88 -2.85 29.33
CA THR A 125 -61.23 -4.04 28.54
C THR A 125 -59.98 -4.79 28.09
N GLY A 126 -60.12 -6.07 27.73
CA GLY A 126 -58.99 -6.86 27.19
C GLY A 126 -58.33 -6.22 25.96
N THR A 127 -59.08 -5.45 25.18
CA THR A 127 -58.57 -4.68 24.03
C THR A 127 -57.66 -3.53 24.47
N GLU A 128 -58.04 -2.77 25.50
CA GLU A 128 -57.23 -1.68 26.05
C GLU A 128 -55.94 -2.21 26.68
N GLN A 129 -56.02 -3.32 27.41
CA GLN A 129 -54.85 -4.02 27.96
C GLN A 129 -53.87 -4.47 26.86
N SER A 130 -54.40 -5.01 25.74
CA SER A 130 -53.57 -5.36 24.57
C SER A 130 -52.90 -4.14 23.95
N ILE A 131 -53.59 -3.01 23.84
CA ILE A 131 -52.99 -1.76 23.30
C ILE A 131 -51.86 -1.29 24.21
N VAL A 132 -52.02 -1.32 25.53
CA VAL A 132 -50.95 -0.89 26.45
C VAL A 132 -49.75 -1.82 26.37
N LEU A 133 -49.97 -3.15 26.29
CA LEU A 133 -48.89 -4.11 26.10
C LEU A 133 -48.14 -3.85 24.78
N GLN A 134 -48.87 -3.62 23.68
CA GLN A 134 -48.27 -3.28 22.39
C GLN A 134 -47.52 -1.95 22.44
N ALA A 135 -48.07 -0.91 23.08
CA ALA A 135 -47.39 0.37 23.26
C ALA A 135 -46.08 0.22 24.03
N PHE A 136 -46.10 -0.56 25.12
CA PHE A 136 -44.92 -0.88 25.91
C PHE A 136 -43.85 -1.62 25.10
N LEU A 137 -44.25 -2.64 24.33
CA LEU A 137 -43.34 -3.38 23.47
C LEU A 137 -42.75 -2.50 22.37
N ALA A 138 -43.59 -1.68 21.72
CA ALA A 138 -43.17 -0.75 20.68
C ALA A 138 -42.11 0.22 21.22
N VAL A 139 -42.35 0.84 22.38
CA VAL A 139 -41.38 1.75 23.02
C VAL A 139 -40.09 1.02 23.39
N SER A 140 -40.17 -0.18 23.97
CA SER A 140 -38.99 -0.97 24.37
C SER A 140 -38.10 -1.34 23.17
N ILE A 141 -38.73 -1.70 22.05
CA ILE A 141 -38.05 -2.02 20.79
C ILE A 141 -37.44 -0.76 20.17
N PHE A 142 -38.20 0.34 20.15
CA PHE A 142 -37.77 1.60 19.53
C PHE A 142 -36.62 2.27 20.30
N VAL A 143 -36.51 2.03 21.61
CA VAL A 143 -35.36 2.47 22.41
C VAL A 143 -34.13 1.59 22.17
N SER A 144 -34.31 0.28 22.06
CA SER A 144 -33.19 -0.66 22.03
C SER A 144 -32.60 -0.90 20.63
N LEU A 145 -33.42 -1.02 19.59
CA LEU A 145 -32.95 -1.34 18.23
C LEU A 145 -32.11 -0.24 17.58
N PRO A 146 -32.49 1.06 17.60
CA PRO A 146 -31.66 2.11 17.04
C PRO A 146 -30.32 2.21 17.76
N VAL A 147 -30.30 2.07 19.09
CA VAL A 147 -29.06 2.07 19.88
C VAL A 147 -28.15 0.90 19.47
N ALA A 148 -28.71 -0.30 19.33
CA ALA A 148 -27.97 -1.45 18.79
C ALA A 148 -27.41 -1.20 17.38
N ALA A 149 -28.21 -0.60 16.49
CA ALA A 149 -27.80 -0.28 15.13
C ALA A 149 -26.67 0.75 15.09
N PHE A 150 -26.78 1.83 15.89
CA PHE A 150 -25.74 2.84 16.02
C PHE A 150 -24.44 2.27 16.57
N GLN A 151 -24.50 1.38 17.56
CA GLN A 151 -23.30 0.75 18.10
C GLN A 151 -22.61 -0.16 17.07
N ARG A 152 -23.37 -0.93 16.28
CA ARG A 152 -22.83 -1.72 15.18
C ARG A 152 -22.16 -0.84 14.13
N GLN A 153 -22.84 0.23 13.71
CA GLN A 153 -22.30 1.18 12.72
C GLN A 153 -21.01 1.82 13.21
N ARG A 154 -20.96 2.25 14.48
CA ARG A 154 -19.76 2.82 15.08
C ARG A 154 -18.60 1.83 15.05
N ARG A 155 -18.83 0.57 15.43
CA ARG A 155 -17.75 -0.45 15.38
C ARG A 155 -17.27 -0.69 13.97
N TYR A 156 -18.19 -0.89 13.03
CA TYR A 156 -17.85 -1.12 11.62
C TYR A 156 -16.96 0.00 11.07
N ILE A 157 -17.28 1.26 11.39
CA ILE A 157 -16.46 2.42 10.98
C ILE A 157 -15.08 2.36 11.63
N LEU A 158 -14.99 2.11 12.93
CA LEU A 158 -13.70 2.02 13.63
C LEU A 158 -12.81 0.91 13.07
N ASP A 159 -13.37 -0.29 12.87
CA ASP A 159 -12.63 -1.41 12.30
C ASP A 159 -12.13 -1.10 10.88
N ARG A 160 -12.97 -0.46 10.05
CA ARG A 160 -12.57 0.02 8.71
C ARG A 160 -11.47 1.07 8.75
N MET A 161 -11.53 2.01 9.69
CA MET A 161 -10.51 3.05 9.86
C MET A 161 -9.17 2.45 10.29
N THR A 162 -9.19 1.50 11.24
CA THR A 162 -7.98 0.79 11.68
C THR A 162 -7.37 0.00 10.53
N GLN A 163 -8.15 -0.78 9.78
CA GLN A 163 -7.65 -1.53 8.63
C GLN A 163 -7.07 -0.64 7.54
N ALA A 164 -7.72 0.49 7.24
CA ALA A 164 -7.22 1.46 6.27
C ALA A 164 -5.89 2.09 6.72
N SER A 165 -5.80 2.50 8.00
CA SER A 165 -4.58 3.06 8.58
C SER A 165 -3.42 2.06 8.56
N GLU A 166 -3.68 0.80 8.93
CA GLU A 166 -2.67 -0.25 8.87
C GLU A 166 -2.22 -0.57 7.45
N ALA A 167 -3.13 -0.54 6.47
CA ALA A 167 -2.78 -0.76 5.07
C ALA A 167 -1.87 0.35 4.54
N VAL A 168 -2.17 1.62 4.87
CA VAL A 168 -1.32 2.78 4.54
C VAL A 168 0.05 2.62 5.20
N ALA A 169 0.09 2.37 6.51
CA ALA A 169 1.36 2.21 7.25
C ALA A 169 2.21 1.05 6.69
N ARG A 170 1.58 -0.08 6.34
CA ARG A 170 2.28 -1.21 5.69
C ARG A 170 2.82 -0.85 4.31
N SER A 171 2.06 -0.09 3.51
CA SER A 171 2.50 0.38 2.20
C SER A 171 3.69 1.33 2.32
N GLU A 172 3.63 2.30 3.24
CA GLU A 172 4.73 3.23 3.50
C GLU A 172 5.99 2.52 3.99
N ALA A 173 5.85 1.58 4.94
CA ALA A 173 6.98 0.79 5.43
C ALA A 173 7.62 -0.05 4.31
N ARG A 174 6.80 -0.64 3.43
CA ARG A 174 7.30 -1.40 2.28
C ARG A 174 8.07 -0.50 1.30
N TYR A 175 7.54 0.68 0.98
CA TYR A 175 8.23 1.65 0.14
C TYR A 175 9.57 2.06 0.75
N ARG A 176 9.59 2.37 2.05
CA ARG A 176 10.80 2.72 2.79
C ARG A 176 11.86 1.62 2.73
N LEU A 177 11.48 0.35 2.93
CA LEU A 177 12.44 -0.77 2.84
C LEU A 177 13.04 -0.94 1.44
N LEU A 178 12.24 -0.71 0.39
CA LEU A 178 12.71 -0.78 -1.00
C LEU A 178 13.70 0.34 -1.32
N THR A 179 13.53 1.52 -0.73
CA THR A 179 14.38 2.69 -0.99
C THR A 179 15.61 2.77 -0.07
N GLU A 180 15.53 2.29 1.17
CA GLU A 180 16.65 2.26 2.13
C GLU A 180 17.78 1.32 1.70
N ASN A 181 17.46 0.24 0.98
CA ASN A 181 18.46 -0.72 0.49
C ASN A 181 18.92 -0.42 -0.95
N ALA A 182 18.40 0.64 -1.58
CA ALA A 182 18.85 1.03 -2.91
C ALA A 182 20.22 1.71 -2.82
N LEU A 183 21.18 1.26 -3.64
CA LEU A 183 22.47 1.94 -3.79
C LEU A 183 22.34 3.25 -4.56
N ASP A 184 21.34 3.34 -5.43
CA ASP A 184 21.04 4.54 -6.20
C ASP A 184 20.19 5.50 -5.35
N VAL A 185 20.37 6.80 -5.59
CA VAL A 185 19.56 7.87 -4.99
C VAL A 185 18.31 8.08 -5.84
N ILE A 186 17.15 7.92 -5.23
CA ILE A 186 15.86 8.18 -5.87
C ILE A 186 15.39 9.55 -5.43
N VAL A 187 15.11 10.44 -6.38
CA VAL A 187 14.65 11.81 -6.13
C VAL A 187 13.29 11.99 -6.79
N HIS A 188 12.30 12.46 -6.04
CA HIS A 188 11.07 13.01 -6.59
C HIS A 188 11.07 14.52 -6.42
N SER A 189 10.91 15.24 -7.52
CA SER A 189 10.80 16.69 -7.53
C SER A 189 9.48 17.15 -8.12
N ASP A 190 8.99 18.32 -7.69
CA ASP A 190 7.88 19.00 -8.35
C ASP A 190 8.26 19.47 -9.78
N LEU A 191 7.29 20.03 -10.51
CA LEU A 191 7.53 20.59 -11.86
C LEU A 191 8.46 21.81 -11.88
N LYS A 192 8.77 22.41 -10.73
CA LYS A 192 9.74 23.51 -10.59
C LYS A 192 11.15 23.00 -10.24
N GLY A 193 11.30 21.69 -10.04
CA GLY A 193 12.55 21.02 -9.69
C GLY A 193 12.89 21.08 -8.20
N ARG A 194 11.92 21.36 -7.32
CA ARG A 194 12.11 21.28 -5.86
C ARG A 194 11.88 19.85 -5.39
N VAL A 195 12.77 19.34 -4.55
CA VAL A 195 12.67 17.97 -4.03
C VAL A 195 11.51 17.84 -3.04
N ASN A 196 10.59 16.92 -3.31
CA ASN A 196 9.50 16.56 -2.39
C ASN A 196 9.84 15.27 -1.61
N TYR A 197 10.67 14.41 -2.20
CA TYR A 197 11.17 13.20 -1.56
C TYR A 197 12.54 12.85 -2.12
N ILE A 198 13.43 12.35 -1.27
CA ILE A 198 14.72 11.79 -1.65
C ILE A 198 15.02 10.56 -0.82
N SER A 199 15.62 9.53 -1.41
CA SER A 199 15.90 8.29 -0.69
C SER A 199 17.04 8.45 0.32
N PRO A 200 17.05 7.67 1.43
CA PRO A 200 18.10 7.75 2.46
C PRO A 200 19.52 7.48 1.95
N SER A 201 19.66 6.78 0.82
CA SER A 201 20.94 6.54 0.14
C SER A 201 21.69 7.82 -0.24
N VAL A 202 21.02 8.98 -0.28
CA VAL A 202 21.66 10.28 -0.51
C VAL A 202 22.76 10.61 0.50
N LEU A 203 22.61 10.17 1.76
CA LEU A 203 23.63 10.40 2.78
C LEU A 203 24.92 9.64 2.46
N ALA A 204 24.80 8.40 1.96
CA ALA A 204 25.96 7.59 1.60
C ALA A 204 26.63 8.08 0.30
N VAL A 205 25.85 8.53 -0.67
CA VAL A 205 26.35 8.95 -2.00
C VAL A 205 26.85 10.40 -1.98
N LEU A 206 26.01 11.34 -1.53
CA LEU A 206 26.27 12.78 -1.58
C LEU A 206 26.68 13.40 -0.22
N GLY A 207 26.50 12.68 0.89
CA GLY A 207 26.87 13.17 2.22
C GLY A 207 25.88 14.15 2.86
N TYR A 208 24.79 14.49 2.18
CA TYR A 208 23.75 15.37 2.71
C TYR A 208 22.70 14.61 3.51
N ALA A 209 22.19 15.23 4.56
CA ALA A 209 21.01 14.75 5.27
C ALA A 209 19.75 15.02 4.44
N LEU A 210 18.70 14.23 4.67
CA LEU A 210 17.43 14.31 3.94
C LEU A 210 16.81 15.71 4.04
N GLU A 211 16.86 16.29 5.23
CA GLU A 211 16.27 17.58 5.58
C GLU A 211 16.98 18.76 4.90
N GLU A 212 18.25 18.60 4.52
CA GLU A 212 19.05 19.63 3.85
C GLU A 212 18.70 19.76 2.36
N LEU A 213 18.15 18.70 1.76
CA LEU A 213 17.84 18.66 0.32
C LEU A 213 16.35 18.78 0.04
N THR A 214 15.50 18.57 1.03
CA THR A 214 14.04 18.67 0.87
C THR A 214 13.64 20.14 0.60
N GLY A 215 12.93 20.39 -0.50
CA GLY A 215 12.52 21.72 -0.95
C GLY A 215 13.57 22.47 -1.77
N GLU A 216 14.81 22.01 -1.77
CA GLU A 216 15.91 22.57 -2.54
C GLU A 216 15.93 22.07 -3.99
N ARG A 217 16.77 22.67 -4.83
CA ARG A 217 16.92 22.32 -6.25
C ARG A 217 18.25 21.59 -6.45
N PRO A 218 18.26 20.28 -6.76
CA PRO A 218 19.49 19.49 -6.87
C PRO A 218 20.48 19.98 -7.93
N VAL A 219 19.98 20.74 -8.93
CA VAL A 219 20.81 21.35 -9.97
C VAL A 219 21.88 22.30 -9.42
N GLU A 220 21.69 22.84 -8.22
CA GLU A 220 22.65 23.75 -7.58
C GLU A 220 23.94 23.05 -7.15
N PHE A 221 23.92 21.72 -7.01
CA PHE A 221 25.11 20.90 -6.70
C PHE A 221 25.80 20.36 -7.95
N VAL A 222 25.21 20.55 -9.13
CA VAL A 222 25.78 20.12 -10.41
C VAL A 222 26.94 21.04 -10.79
N HIS A 223 28.01 20.47 -11.31
CA HIS A 223 29.13 21.25 -11.83
C HIS A 223 28.64 22.20 -12.94
N PRO A 224 29.05 23.48 -12.97
CA PRO A 224 28.52 24.50 -13.89
C PRO A 224 28.44 24.06 -15.36
N ASP A 225 29.47 23.35 -15.85
CA ASP A 225 29.56 22.86 -17.24
C ASP A 225 28.43 21.87 -17.63
N TYR A 226 27.75 21.26 -16.65
CA TYR A 226 26.73 20.24 -16.87
C TYR A 226 25.30 20.74 -16.57
N VAL A 227 25.15 21.91 -15.95
CA VAL A 227 23.84 22.44 -15.51
C VAL A 227 22.85 22.54 -16.67
N ASP A 228 23.27 23.10 -17.81
CA ASP A 228 22.40 23.28 -18.97
C ASP A 228 21.94 21.95 -19.57
N ALA A 229 22.82 20.96 -19.61
CA ALA A 229 22.52 19.63 -20.14
C ALA A 229 21.52 18.88 -19.25
N VAL A 230 21.71 18.91 -17.92
CA VAL A 230 20.80 18.30 -16.95
C VAL A 230 19.42 18.96 -16.98
N MET A 231 19.38 20.29 -17.06
CA MET A 231 18.13 21.04 -17.16
C MET A 231 17.41 20.80 -18.49
N ALA A 232 18.13 20.64 -19.59
CA ALA A 232 17.55 20.35 -20.90
C ALA A 232 16.79 19.01 -20.91
N ILE A 233 17.39 17.95 -20.36
CA ILE A 233 16.75 16.63 -20.27
C ILE A 233 15.50 16.69 -19.37
N SER A 234 15.60 17.34 -18.21
CA SER A 234 14.47 17.50 -17.29
C SER A 234 13.29 18.23 -17.96
N ARG A 235 13.57 19.31 -18.70
CA ARG A 235 12.56 20.04 -19.48
C ARG A 235 11.98 19.20 -20.61
N ALA A 236 12.80 18.39 -21.27
CA ALA A 236 12.34 17.51 -22.34
C ALA A 236 11.33 16.48 -21.84
N GLN A 237 11.56 15.89 -20.65
CA GLN A 237 10.61 14.98 -20.01
C GLN A 237 9.26 15.67 -19.74
N VAL A 238 9.27 16.87 -19.15
CA VAL A 238 8.05 17.64 -18.87
C VAL A 238 7.31 18.04 -20.15
N ASN A 239 8.03 18.39 -21.21
CA ASN A 239 7.44 18.85 -22.47
C ASN A 239 7.03 17.72 -23.43
N GLY A 240 7.24 16.45 -23.07
CA GLY A 240 6.97 15.31 -23.95
C GLY A 240 7.92 15.24 -25.15
N GLN A 241 9.16 15.70 -24.97
CA GLN A 241 10.23 15.72 -25.97
C GLN A 241 11.38 14.79 -25.58
N SER A 242 11.13 13.82 -24.69
CA SER A 242 12.12 12.86 -24.19
C SER A 242 12.87 12.14 -25.31
N ASP A 243 12.18 11.80 -26.40
CA ASP A 243 12.76 11.05 -27.54
C ASP A 243 13.87 11.81 -28.28
N ARG A 244 13.99 13.12 -28.04
CA ARG A 244 15.04 13.98 -28.63
C ARG A 244 16.32 14.00 -27.80
N PHE A 245 16.32 13.37 -26.63
CA PHE A 245 17.43 13.38 -25.70
C PHE A 245 17.80 11.94 -25.29
N PRO A 246 19.04 11.70 -24.88
CA PRO A 246 19.41 10.43 -24.28
C PRO A 246 18.57 10.13 -23.03
N ASP A 247 18.24 8.85 -22.80
CA ASP A 247 17.51 8.40 -21.62
C ASP A 247 18.24 8.72 -20.29
N ARG A 248 19.55 8.92 -20.36
CA ARG A 248 20.43 9.11 -19.20
C ARG A 248 21.48 10.17 -19.47
N ILE A 249 21.96 10.82 -18.41
CA ILE A 249 23.06 11.78 -18.46
C ILE A 249 24.10 11.48 -17.40
N GLU A 250 25.37 11.51 -17.81
CA GLU A 250 26.51 11.44 -16.90
C GLU A 250 27.06 12.85 -16.68
N TYR A 251 27.22 13.26 -15.43
CA TYR A 251 27.65 14.61 -15.06
C TYR A 251 28.49 14.61 -13.78
N LEU A 252 29.22 15.71 -13.58
CA LEU A 252 29.96 15.97 -12.35
C LEU A 252 29.11 16.75 -11.37
N ALA A 253 29.18 16.40 -10.09
CA ALA A 253 28.50 17.09 -9.01
C ALA A 253 29.42 17.23 -7.79
N TYR A 254 29.11 18.22 -6.96
CA TYR A 254 29.78 18.44 -5.69
C TYR A 254 29.10 17.64 -4.58
N ARG A 255 29.91 16.84 -3.89
CA ARG A 255 29.55 16.20 -2.65
C ARG A 255 29.59 17.22 -1.49
N LYS A 256 28.94 16.92 -0.36
CA LYS A 256 28.91 17.84 0.80
C LYS A 256 30.28 18.25 1.34
N ASP A 257 31.27 17.37 1.24
CA ASP A 257 32.65 17.63 1.64
C ASP A 257 33.48 18.38 0.58
N GLY A 258 32.84 18.78 -0.53
CA GLY A 258 33.48 19.49 -1.64
C GLY A 258 34.13 18.59 -2.69
N ALA A 259 34.12 17.26 -2.49
CA ALA A 259 34.68 16.33 -3.48
C ALA A 259 33.82 16.33 -4.76
N LEU A 260 34.49 16.19 -5.91
CA LEU A 260 33.83 16.05 -7.19
C LEU A 260 33.57 14.56 -7.48
N ILE A 261 32.31 14.21 -7.76
CA ILE A 261 31.92 12.83 -8.06
C ILE A 261 31.17 12.74 -9.39
N TRP A 262 31.27 11.60 -10.05
CA TRP A 262 30.53 11.32 -11.28
C TRP A 262 29.19 10.69 -10.96
N LEU A 263 28.12 11.30 -11.44
CA LEU A 263 26.76 10.81 -11.30
C LEU A 263 26.16 10.47 -12.66
N GLU A 264 25.37 9.41 -12.72
CA GLU A 264 24.47 9.10 -13.83
C GLU A 264 23.03 9.35 -13.36
N SER A 265 22.28 10.20 -14.06
CA SER A 265 20.87 10.52 -13.78
C SER A 265 19.97 9.98 -14.90
N ARG A 266 18.77 9.54 -14.52
CA ARG A 266 17.70 9.08 -15.41
C ARG A 266 16.37 9.68 -14.94
N PRO A 267 16.06 10.92 -15.36
CA PRO A 267 14.80 11.57 -14.99
C PRO A 267 13.65 11.01 -15.84
N THR A 268 12.53 10.76 -15.20
CA THR A 268 11.28 10.27 -15.81
C THR A 268 10.10 11.10 -15.34
N LEU A 269 9.13 11.33 -16.23
CA LEU A 269 7.92 12.09 -15.89
C LEU A 269 7.08 11.36 -14.84
N ALA A 270 6.80 12.03 -13.73
CA ALA A 270 5.86 11.54 -12.72
C ALA A 270 4.45 12.05 -13.01
N MET A 271 3.49 11.12 -13.05
CA MET A 271 2.08 11.38 -13.31
C MET A 271 1.25 11.01 -12.07
N ASP A 272 0.24 11.80 -11.77
CA ASP A 272 -0.75 11.45 -10.76
C ASP A 272 -1.54 10.22 -11.24
N PRO A 273 -1.59 9.12 -10.48
CA PRO A 273 -2.28 7.90 -10.90
C PRO A 273 -3.81 8.04 -10.94
N VAL A 274 -4.38 9.08 -10.30
CA VAL A 274 -5.83 9.33 -10.23
C VAL A 274 -6.26 10.39 -11.25
N SER A 275 -5.59 11.55 -11.27
CA SER A 275 -5.98 12.65 -12.19
C SER A 275 -5.33 12.52 -13.58
N GLY A 276 -4.23 11.78 -13.70
CA GLY A 276 -3.44 11.71 -14.93
C GLY A 276 -2.68 13.01 -15.23
N GLU A 277 -2.61 13.94 -14.28
CA GLU A 277 -1.87 15.18 -14.43
C GLU A 277 -0.37 14.97 -14.18
N LYS A 278 0.45 15.84 -14.77
CA LYS A 278 1.89 15.87 -14.50
C LYS A 278 2.12 16.43 -13.09
N ILE A 279 2.80 15.68 -12.23
CA ILE A 279 3.06 16.10 -10.85
C ILE A 279 4.53 16.47 -10.62
N GLY A 280 5.43 16.01 -11.49
CA GLY A 280 6.86 16.26 -11.30
C GLY A 280 7.76 15.32 -12.08
N LEU A 281 8.96 15.11 -11.58
CA LEU A 281 9.95 14.18 -12.11
C LEU A 281 10.36 13.17 -11.04
N THR A 282 10.63 11.94 -11.48
CA THR A 282 11.31 10.90 -10.71
C THR A 282 12.67 10.66 -11.34
N ASP A 283 13.74 10.92 -10.59
CA ASP A 283 15.10 10.69 -11.02
C ASP A 283 15.73 9.55 -10.22
N VAL A 284 16.51 8.72 -10.90
CA VAL A 284 17.36 7.69 -10.31
C VAL A 284 18.80 8.09 -10.60
N VAL A 285 19.53 8.43 -9.54
CA VAL A 285 20.88 8.96 -9.60
C VAL A 285 21.85 7.93 -9.04
N ARG A 286 22.82 7.52 -9.85
CA ARG A 286 23.83 6.52 -9.50
C ARG A 286 25.21 7.14 -9.43
N ASP A 287 25.98 6.81 -8.40
CA ASP A 287 27.42 7.10 -8.37
C ASP A 287 28.16 6.15 -9.32
N ILE A 288 28.80 6.73 -10.33
CA ILE A 288 29.58 6.02 -11.33
C ILE A 288 31.08 6.38 -11.26
N THR A 289 31.52 7.01 -10.17
CA THR A 289 32.90 7.46 -9.97
C THR A 289 33.87 6.28 -10.08
N ALA A 290 33.60 5.16 -9.40
CA ALA A 290 34.43 3.96 -9.49
C ALA A 290 34.50 3.41 -10.93
N ARG A 291 33.38 3.45 -11.66
CA ARG A 291 33.35 3.05 -13.08
C ARG A 291 34.23 3.97 -13.94
N LYS A 292 34.17 5.29 -13.73
CA LYS A 292 34.98 6.27 -14.47
C LYS A 292 36.46 6.14 -14.19
N VAL A 293 36.85 5.87 -12.94
CA VAL A 293 38.25 5.59 -12.58
C VAL A 293 38.75 4.35 -13.30
N LEU A 294 38.01 3.23 -13.25
CA LEU A 294 38.38 2.00 -13.94
C LEU A 294 38.44 2.17 -15.46
N GLU A 295 37.50 2.90 -16.06
CA GLU A 295 37.53 3.22 -17.49
C GLU A 295 38.80 4.00 -17.87
N GLN A 296 39.23 4.94 -17.02
CA GLN A 296 40.42 5.74 -17.25
C GLN A 296 41.71 4.93 -17.09
N GLU A 297 41.83 4.16 -16.01
CA GLU A 297 42.96 3.24 -15.79
C GLU A 297 43.11 2.25 -16.95
N LEU A 298 41.99 1.70 -17.45
CA LEU A 298 42.00 0.80 -18.60
C LEU A 298 42.48 1.50 -19.88
N ARG A 299 42.06 2.75 -20.12
CA ARG A 299 42.53 3.54 -21.28
C ARG A 299 44.03 3.78 -21.22
N GLU A 300 44.56 4.14 -20.06
CA GLU A 300 45.98 4.38 -19.84
C GLU A 300 46.81 3.10 -19.97
N ALA A 301 46.35 2.01 -19.37
CA ALA A 301 46.96 0.68 -19.52
C ALA A 301 46.97 0.21 -20.98
N ARG A 302 45.90 0.48 -21.73
CA ARG A 302 45.85 0.16 -23.16
C ARG A 302 46.82 1.01 -23.98
N ALA A 303 46.85 2.32 -23.75
CA ALA A 303 47.75 3.23 -24.48
C ALA A 303 49.22 2.88 -24.24
N THR A 304 49.59 2.56 -23.00
CA THR A 304 50.96 2.12 -22.67
C THR A 304 51.32 0.78 -23.32
N ALA A 305 50.39 -0.19 -23.34
CA ALA A 305 50.59 -1.47 -24.01
C ALA A 305 50.74 -1.32 -25.54
N GLU A 306 49.93 -0.48 -26.18
CA GLU A 306 50.01 -0.20 -27.61
C GLU A 306 51.34 0.47 -27.98
N ALA A 307 51.79 1.45 -27.18
CA ALA A 307 53.09 2.10 -27.38
C ALA A 307 54.26 1.11 -27.23
N ALA A 308 54.23 0.24 -26.23
CA ALA A 308 55.25 -0.78 -26.03
C ALA A 308 55.29 -1.81 -27.17
N ALA A 309 54.12 -2.21 -27.69
CA ALA A 309 54.02 -3.12 -28.82
C ALA A 309 54.58 -2.49 -30.11
N ALA A 310 54.28 -1.22 -30.37
CA ALA A 310 54.81 -0.49 -31.52
C ALA A 310 56.34 -0.37 -31.47
N ALA A 311 56.90 0.04 -30.32
CA ALA A 311 58.35 0.14 -30.14
C ALA A 311 59.06 -1.21 -30.30
N LYS A 312 58.46 -2.31 -29.80
CA LYS A 312 58.98 -3.67 -30.01
C LYS A 312 58.97 -4.06 -31.49
N GLY A 313 57.89 -3.74 -32.21
CA GLY A 313 57.78 -4.00 -33.64
C GLY A 313 58.83 -3.26 -34.46
N GLU A 314 59.01 -1.96 -34.20
CA GLU A 314 60.04 -1.13 -34.83
C GLU A 314 61.45 -1.65 -34.54
N PHE A 315 61.75 -1.97 -33.28
CA PHE A 315 63.03 -2.55 -32.89
C PHE A 315 63.31 -3.86 -33.64
N LEU A 316 62.35 -4.78 -33.70
CA LEU A 316 62.51 -6.05 -34.41
C LEU A 316 62.70 -5.85 -35.91
N ALA A 317 61.98 -4.92 -36.52
CA ALA A 317 62.13 -4.60 -37.94
C ALA A 317 63.52 -4.01 -38.24
N ASN A 318 63.97 -3.04 -37.44
CA ASN A 318 65.27 -2.41 -37.57
C ASN A 318 66.40 -3.42 -37.34
N MET A 319 66.34 -4.23 -36.27
CA MET A 319 67.32 -5.29 -36.02
C MET A 319 67.36 -6.34 -37.14
N SER A 320 66.20 -6.70 -37.70
CA SER A 320 66.14 -7.62 -38.84
C SER A 320 66.77 -7.04 -40.10
N HIS A 321 66.72 -5.72 -40.30
CA HIS A 321 67.39 -5.05 -41.41
C HIS A 321 68.91 -4.99 -41.18
N GLU A 322 69.34 -4.56 -39.98
CA GLU A 322 70.74 -4.41 -39.59
C GLU A 322 71.50 -5.74 -39.54
N LEU A 323 70.85 -6.85 -39.15
CA LEU A 323 71.48 -8.17 -39.14
C LEU A 323 71.57 -8.78 -40.55
N ARG A 324 70.58 -8.52 -41.41
CA ARG A 324 70.52 -9.10 -42.76
C ARG A 324 71.62 -8.56 -43.66
N THR A 325 71.94 -7.27 -43.57
CA THR A 325 72.98 -6.64 -44.38
C THR A 325 74.35 -7.33 -44.28
N PRO A 326 74.99 -7.45 -43.10
CA PRO A 326 76.28 -8.13 -42.97
C PRO A 326 76.17 -9.64 -43.23
N LEU A 327 75.05 -10.28 -42.85
CA LEU A 327 74.87 -11.72 -43.08
C LEU A 327 74.80 -12.04 -44.58
N THR A 328 74.13 -11.17 -45.36
CA THR A 328 74.06 -11.29 -46.82
C THR A 328 75.45 -11.16 -47.45
N ALA A 329 76.29 -10.26 -46.93
CA ALA A 329 77.69 -10.14 -47.36
C ALA A 329 78.51 -11.38 -46.98
N VAL A 330 78.38 -11.90 -45.75
CA VAL A 330 79.07 -13.12 -45.29
C VAL A 330 78.69 -14.33 -46.14
N ILE A 331 77.39 -14.56 -46.38
CA ILE A 331 76.89 -15.64 -47.24
C ILE A 331 77.39 -15.44 -48.69
N GLY A 332 77.36 -14.21 -49.20
CA GLY A 332 77.86 -13.89 -50.54
C GLY A 332 79.34 -14.23 -50.72
N PHE A 333 80.20 -13.81 -49.79
CA PHE A 333 81.63 -14.15 -49.82
C PHE A 333 81.86 -15.65 -49.56
N ALA A 334 81.08 -16.29 -48.69
CA ALA A 334 81.17 -17.73 -48.46
C ALA A 334 80.89 -18.53 -49.74
N ASN A 335 79.85 -18.18 -50.51
CA ASN A 335 79.56 -18.81 -51.80
C ASN A 335 80.72 -18.65 -52.80
N LEU A 336 81.33 -17.46 -52.88
CA LEU A 336 82.48 -17.21 -53.76
C LEU A 336 83.72 -18.06 -53.39
N VAL A 337 83.92 -18.31 -52.09
CA VAL A 337 84.99 -19.18 -51.61
C VAL A 337 84.66 -20.65 -51.89
N ASP A 338 83.40 -21.06 -51.74
CA ASP A 338 82.97 -22.45 -51.99
C ASP A 338 83.18 -22.88 -53.46
N ASP A 339 82.98 -21.94 -54.40
CA ASP A 339 83.15 -22.13 -55.84
C ASP A 339 84.62 -22.30 -56.30
N GLN A 340 85.61 -22.10 -55.42
CA GLN A 340 87.01 -22.26 -55.80
C GLN A 340 87.43 -23.75 -55.88
N PRO A 341 88.04 -24.18 -57.01
CA PRO A 341 88.34 -25.60 -57.26
C PRO A 341 89.42 -26.19 -56.34
N GLU A 342 90.34 -25.37 -55.82
CA GLU A 342 91.52 -25.80 -55.05
C GLU A 342 91.31 -25.82 -53.52
N LEU A 343 90.07 -25.69 -53.02
CA LEU A 343 89.79 -25.67 -51.58
C LEU A 343 90.03 -27.03 -50.90
N ALA A 344 90.71 -27.02 -49.75
CA ALA A 344 90.84 -28.18 -48.88
C ALA A 344 89.46 -28.66 -48.37
N ALA A 345 89.27 -29.99 -48.28
CA ALA A 345 87.98 -30.62 -47.98
C ALA A 345 87.36 -30.15 -46.64
N ASP A 346 88.18 -29.96 -45.61
CA ASP A 346 87.71 -29.45 -44.31
C ASP A 346 87.26 -27.99 -44.40
N THR A 347 87.96 -27.14 -45.15
CA THR A 347 87.56 -25.73 -45.35
C THR A 347 86.22 -25.64 -46.09
N ARG A 348 86.05 -26.45 -47.15
CA ARG A 348 84.79 -26.53 -47.91
C ARG A 348 83.62 -26.93 -47.01
N ARG A 349 83.82 -27.87 -46.09
CA ARG A 349 82.81 -28.29 -45.10
C ARG A 349 82.39 -27.16 -44.16
N HIS A 350 83.32 -26.31 -43.72
CA HIS A 350 83.01 -25.15 -42.87
C HIS A 350 82.24 -24.07 -43.63
N VAL A 351 82.64 -23.79 -44.88
CA VAL A 351 81.96 -22.82 -45.76
C VAL A 351 80.53 -23.26 -46.05
N ALA A 352 80.32 -24.53 -46.40
CA ALA A 352 78.99 -25.10 -46.64
C ALA A 352 78.06 -24.94 -45.42
N ARG A 353 78.57 -25.09 -44.19
CA ARG A 353 77.79 -24.85 -42.97
C ARG A 353 77.36 -23.40 -42.79
N ILE A 354 78.20 -22.43 -43.19
CA ILE A 354 77.87 -21.00 -43.14
C ILE A 354 76.75 -20.69 -44.14
N VAL A 355 76.82 -21.28 -45.34
CA VAL A 355 75.83 -21.09 -46.40
C VAL A 355 74.49 -21.75 -46.03
N ASP A 356 74.50 -22.99 -45.54
CA ASP A 356 73.28 -23.70 -45.11
C ASP A 356 72.62 -23.04 -43.88
N GLY A 357 73.42 -22.51 -42.94
CA GLY A 357 72.89 -21.80 -41.77
C GLY A 357 72.30 -20.42 -42.09
N GLY A 358 72.53 -19.91 -43.30
CA GLY A 358 72.01 -18.63 -43.78
C GLY A 358 70.74 -18.72 -44.62
N ARG A 359 70.27 -19.93 -44.94
CA ARG A 359 68.97 -20.21 -45.57
C ARG A 359 67.91 -20.43 -44.50
#